data_AF-A0AAE1X5M6-F1
#
_entry.id   AF-A0AAE1X5M6-F1
#
_cell.length_a   1.000
_cell.length_b   1.000
_cell.length_c   1.000
_cell.angle_alpha   90.00
_cell.angle_beta   90.00
_cell.angle_gamma   90.00
#
_symmetry.space_group_name_H-M   'P 1'
#
loop_
_entity.id
_entity.type
_entity.pdbx_description
1 polymer ?
#
loop_
_entity_poly.entity_id
_entity_poly.type
_entity_poly.pdbx_seq_one_letter_code
_entity_poly.pdbx_strand_id
1 'polypeptide(L)'
;MAYCAAYDHSAGHAVFVVISVLLFHFLISGAILATCCWFFTNNYLREEAPNSHVVEQRVEWLYAFDVHCNSFFPMFVLLYVIHYFLSPLLVAHGFVPVLLSNLLFMAAASYYHYLNYLGYDVLPFLERTTLFLYPISVVFVLSPI
;
A
#
# COMPACT_ATOMS: atom_id res chain seq x y z
N MET A 1 -9.24 4.49 21.53
CA MET A 1 -9.04 4.16 22.96
C MET A 1 -7.60 4.33 23.40
N ALA A 2 -6.58 3.74 22.74
CA ALA A 2 -5.19 3.95 23.13
C ALA A 2 -4.65 5.38 22.87
N TYR A 3 -5.09 6.10 21.83
CA TYR A 3 -4.63 7.48 21.54
C TYR A 3 -5.49 8.58 22.13
N CYS A 4 -6.80 8.38 22.20
CA CYS A 4 -7.68 9.25 22.99
C CYS A 4 -7.37 9.15 24.49
N ALA A 5 -6.70 8.09 24.94
CA ALA A 5 -6.11 7.99 26.28
C ALA A 5 -4.71 8.64 26.40
N ALA A 6 -4.09 9.08 25.30
CA ALA A 6 -2.72 9.58 25.30
C ALA A 6 -2.55 11.04 24.85
N TYR A 7 -3.36 11.58 23.92
CA TYR A 7 -3.16 12.94 23.34
C TYR A 7 -4.43 13.80 23.24
N ASP A 8 -5.42 13.52 24.10
CA ASP A 8 -6.56 14.38 24.43
C ASP A 8 -7.49 14.79 23.27
N HIS A 9 -8.49 13.95 22.97
CA HIS A 9 -9.80 14.36 22.42
C HIS A 9 -10.80 13.20 22.58
N SER A 10 -12.05 13.56 22.89
CA SER A 10 -13.25 12.71 23.10
C SER A 10 -13.28 11.39 22.29
N ALA A 11 -13.89 10.34 22.87
CA ALA A 11 -14.13 9.06 22.20
C ALA A 11 -14.81 9.20 20.81
N GLY A 12 -15.62 10.24 20.62
CA GLY A 12 -16.23 10.54 19.32
C GLY A 12 -15.21 10.91 18.23
N HIS A 13 -14.14 11.62 18.60
CA HIS A 13 -13.05 11.95 17.68
C HIS A 13 -12.27 10.69 17.26
N ALA A 14 -12.04 9.76 18.20
CA ALA A 14 -11.44 8.46 17.88
C ALA A 14 -12.24 7.70 16.82
N VAL A 15 -13.55 7.63 17.01
CA VAL A 15 -14.46 6.93 16.09
C VAL A 15 -14.45 7.62 14.73
N PHE A 16 -14.51 8.95 14.69
CA PHE A 16 -14.42 9.72 13.45
C PHE A 16 -13.13 9.45 12.68
N VAL A 17 -11.97 9.41 13.36
CA VAL A 17 -10.68 9.11 12.74
C VAL A 17 -10.66 7.70 12.16
N VAL A 18 -11.10 6.68 12.92
CA VAL A 18 -11.14 5.30 12.43
C VAL A 18 -12.02 5.17 11.19
N ILE A 19 -13.23 5.75 11.22
CA ILE A 19 -14.14 5.74 10.07
C ILE A 19 -13.51 6.47 8.88
N SER A 20 -12.86 7.61 9.11
CA SER A 20 -12.21 8.39 8.05
C SER A 20 -11.08 7.62 7.38
N VAL A 21 -10.23 6.93 8.16
CA VAL A 21 -9.16 6.08 7.58
C VAL A 21 -9.76 4.94 6.77
N LEU A 22 -10.80 4.26 7.27
CA LEU A 22 -11.44 3.16 6.54
C LEU A 22 -12.10 3.63 5.23
N LEU A 23 -12.83 4.74 5.25
CA LEU A 23 -13.53 5.22 4.06
C LEU A 23 -12.58 5.85 3.04
N PHE A 24 -11.73 6.79 3.46
CA PHE A 24 -10.92 7.56 2.52
C PHE A 24 -9.60 6.85 2.18
N HIS A 25 -8.88 6.36 3.19
CA HIS A 25 -7.55 5.80 2.95
C HIS A 25 -7.61 4.36 2.47
N PHE A 26 -8.57 3.57 2.95
CA PHE A 26 -8.71 2.19 2.49
C PHE A 26 -9.65 2.08 1.29
N LEU A 27 -10.94 2.42 1.43
CA LEU A 27 -11.91 2.16 0.35
C LEU A 27 -11.71 3.06 -0.88
N ILE A 28 -11.69 4.38 -0.71
CA ILE A 28 -11.62 5.31 -1.86
C ILE A 28 -10.25 5.20 -2.54
N SER A 29 -9.15 5.31 -1.78
CA SER A 29 -7.81 5.18 -2.37
C SER A 29 -7.60 3.79 -2.98
N GLY A 30 -8.11 2.74 -2.33
CA GLY A 30 -8.05 1.38 -2.83
C GLY A 30 -8.82 1.16 -4.11
N ALA A 31 -10.04 1.71 -4.23
CA ALA A 31 -10.82 1.64 -5.46
C ALA A 31 -10.13 2.38 -6.61
N ILE A 32 -9.52 3.54 -6.35
CA ILE A 32 -8.74 4.29 -7.35
C ILE A 32 -7.52 3.47 -7.78
N LEU A 33 -6.72 2.99 -6.83
CA LEU A 33 -5.52 2.19 -7.12
C LEU A 33 -5.85 0.89 -7.84
N ALA A 34 -6.91 0.17 -7.42
CA ALA A 34 -7.39 -1.02 -8.09
C ALA A 34 -7.81 -0.72 -9.53
N THR A 35 -8.52 0.40 -9.76
CA THR A 35 -8.92 0.82 -11.11
C THR A 35 -7.71 1.17 -11.97
N CYS A 36 -6.73 1.89 -11.43
CA CYS A 36 -5.49 2.21 -12.13
C CYS A 36 -4.67 0.95 -12.45
N CYS A 37 -4.50 0.05 -11.49
CA CYS A 37 -3.74 -1.19 -11.68
C CYS A 37 -4.46 -2.13 -12.66
N TRP A 38 -5.77 -2.32 -12.51
CA TRP A 38 -6.60 -3.08 -13.44
C TRP A 38 -6.52 -2.55 -14.88
N PHE A 39 -6.58 -1.23 -15.05
CA PHE A 39 -6.41 -0.59 -16.35
C PHE A 39 -4.98 -0.82 -16.87
N PHE A 40 -3.97 -0.61 -16.03
CA PHE A 40 -2.58 -0.75 -16.43
C PHE A 40 -2.23 -2.19 -16.84
N THR A 41 -2.62 -3.18 -16.03
CA THR A 41 -2.34 -4.59 -16.30
C THR A 41 -2.99 -5.06 -17.57
N ASN A 42 -4.27 -4.72 -17.78
CA ASN A 42 -5.03 -5.21 -18.92
C ASN A 42 -4.64 -4.55 -20.25
N ASN A 43 -4.04 -3.36 -20.23
CA ASN A 43 -3.64 -2.64 -21.44
C ASN A 43 -2.15 -2.78 -21.78
N TYR A 44 -1.26 -2.95 -20.78
CA TYR A 44 0.18 -2.88 -21.00
C TYR A 44 0.97 -4.12 -20.57
N LEU A 45 0.44 -4.95 -19.67
CA LEU A 45 1.19 -6.07 -19.09
C LEU A 45 0.71 -7.44 -19.58
N ARG A 46 -0.39 -7.54 -20.33
CA ARG A 46 -0.86 -8.83 -20.85
C ARG A 46 0.08 -9.34 -21.95
N GLU A 47 0.43 -10.61 -21.88
CA GLU A 47 1.16 -11.29 -22.94
C GLU A 47 0.33 -11.28 -24.23
N GLU A 48 0.95 -10.91 -25.36
CA GLU A 48 0.32 -11.00 -26.67
C GLU A 48 0.25 -12.48 -27.09
N ALA A 49 -0.95 -13.07 -27.08
CA ALA A 49 -1.13 -14.48 -27.37
C ALA A 49 -0.66 -14.83 -28.80
N PRO A 50 0.34 -15.71 -28.99
CA PRO A 50 0.79 -16.11 -30.32
C PRO A 50 -0.20 -17.05 -31.05
N ASN A 51 -1.16 -17.63 -30.33
CA ASN A 51 -2.04 -18.69 -30.84
C ASN A 51 -3.51 -18.40 -30.55
N SER A 52 -4.32 -18.32 -31.60
CA SER A 52 -5.76 -17.95 -31.60
C SER A 52 -6.71 -18.91 -30.88
N HIS A 53 -6.20 -19.93 -30.20
CA HIS A 53 -6.99 -20.97 -29.53
C HIS A 53 -6.92 -20.93 -28.00
N VAL A 54 -6.22 -19.95 -27.41
CA VAL A 54 -6.19 -19.74 -25.96
C VAL A 54 -7.24 -18.70 -25.57
N VAL A 55 -8.06 -19.01 -24.56
CA VAL A 55 -9.06 -18.07 -24.02
C VAL A 55 -8.32 -16.85 -23.47
N GLU A 56 -8.70 -15.65 -23.93
CA GLU A 56 -8.15 -14.41 -23.43
C GLU A 56 -8.41 -14.26 -21.93
N GLN A 57 -7.35 -14.35 -21.12
CA GLN A 57 -7.41 -14.07 -19.69
C GLN A 57 -7.19 -12.57 -19.45
N ARG A 58 -7.94 -12.02 -18.49
CA ARG A 58 -7.92 -10.61 -18.09
C ARG A 58 -7.91 -10.53 -16.58
N VAL A 59 -7.23 -9.51 -16.05
CA VAL A 59 -7.28 -9.22 -14.63
C VAL A 59 -8.67 -8.70 -14.29
N GLU A 60 -9.32 -9.31 -13.32
CA GLU A 60 -10.60 -8.83 -12.80
C GLU A 60 -10.39 -7.63 -11.88
N TRP A 61 -11.33 -6.69 -11.88
CA TRP A 61 -11.22 -5.51 -11.00
C TRP A 61 -11.24 -5.91 -9.51
N LEU A 62 -12.05 -6.91 -9.14
CA LEU A 62 -12.09 -7.43 -7.77
C LEU A 62 -10.76 -8.05 -7.35
N TYR A 63 -10.05 -8.69 -8.29
CA TYR A 63 -8.71 -9.20 -8.03
C TYR A 63 -7.72 -8.07 -7.75
N ALA A 64 -7.73 -7.01 -8.58
CA ALA A 64 -6.88 -5.85 -8.35
C ALA A 64 -7.17 -5.17 -7.00
N PHE A 65 -8.45 -5.13 -6.60
CA PHE A 65 -8.84 -4.63 -5.29
C PHE A 65 -8.41 -5.55 -4.14
N ASP A 66 -8.46 -6.88 -4.31
CA ASP A 66 -7.95 -7.85 -3.33
C ASP A 66 -6.44 -7.69 -3.13
N VAL A 67 -5.66 -7.54 -4.21
CA VAL A 67 -4.23 -7.25 -4.14
C VAL A 67 -3.96 -5.95 -3.36
N HIS A 68 -4.76 -4.89 -3.58
CA HIS A 68 -4.69 -3.68 -2.76
C HIS A 68 -4.98 -3.98 -1.29
N CYS A 69 -6.04 -4.72 -0.97
CA CYS A 69 -6.39 -5.06 0.41
C CYS A 69 -5.26 -5.81 1.13
N ASN A 70 -4.71 -6.83 0.46
CA ASN A 70 -3.65 -7.67 0.98
C ASN A 70 -2.34 -6.88 1.19
N SER A 71 -2.03 -5.94 0.31
CA SER A 71 -0.84 -5.07 0.44
C SER A 71 -1.04 -3.92 1.43
N PHE A 72 -2.25 -3.39 1.55
CA PHE A 72 -2.58 -2.33 2.50
C PHE A 72 -2.49 -2.81 3.95
N PHE A 73 -2.87 -4.05 4.25
CA PHE A 73 -2.91 -4.53 5.63
C PHE A 73 -1.54 -4.44 6.37
N PRO A 74 -0.43 -4.95 5.82
CA PRO A 74 0.88 -4.80 6.48
C PRO A 74 1.36 -3.35 6.55
N MET A 75 1.10 -2.55 5.51
CA MET A 75 1.39 -1.11 5.51
C MET A 75 0.60 -0.39 6.62
N PHE A 76 -0.67 -0.75 6.80
CA PHE A 76 -1.51 -0.25 7.87
C PHE A 76 -0.95 -0.61 9.25
N VAL A 77 -0.55 -1.86 9.46
CA VAL A 77 0.07 -2.28 10.71
C VAL A 77 1.34 -1.48 11.00
N LEU A 78 2.20 -1.27 10.00
CA LEU A 78 3.43 -0.48 10.18
C LEU A 78 3.14 0.99 10.49
N LEU A 79 2.30 1.66 9.71
CA LEU A 79 2.12 3.12 9.78
C LEU A 79 1.03 3.59 10.75
N TYR A 80 0.01 2.78 11.01
CA TYR A 80 -1.10 3.16 11.89
C TYR A 80 -1.06 2.48 13.25
N VAL A 81 -0.38 1.33 13.38
CA VAL A 81 -0.29 0.60 14.64
C VAL A 81 1.10 0.72 15.26
N ILE A 82 2.16 0.30 14.55
CA ILE A 82 3.52 0.33 15.09
C ILE A 82 4.04 1.76 15.23
N HIS A 83 3.96 2.56 14.18
CA HIS A 83 4.34 3.97 14.22
C HIS A 83 3.59 4.71 15.34
N TYR A 84 2.32 4.37 15.52
CA TYR A 84 1.49 4.91 16.59
C TYR A 84 2.05 4.60 17.99
N PHE A 85 2.39 3.34 18.29
CA PHE A 85 2.99 2.96 19.58
C PHE A 85 4.38 3.57 19.77
N LEU A 86 5.13 3.77 18.68
CA LEU A 86 6.44 4.41 18.70
C LEU A 86 6.35 5.94 18.74
N SER A 87 5.17 6.55 18.56
CA SER A 87 5.02 8.00 18.46
C SER A 87 5.64 8.81 19.60
N PRO A 88 5.62 8.39 20.89
CA PRO A 88 6.29 9.15 21.95
C PRO A 88 7.80 9.23 21.76
N LEU A 89 8.41 8.20 21.14
CA LEU A 89 9.83 8.18 20.77
C LEU A 89 10.08 8.97 19.49
N LEU A 90 9.18 8.85 18.50
CA LEU A 90 9.33 9.46 17.17
C LEU A 90 9.14 10.99 17.18
N VAL A 91 8.40 11.54 18.16
CA VAL A 91 8.19 12.99 18.34
C VAL A 91 9.39 13.68 19.01
N ALA A 92 10.33 12.92 19.59
CA ALA A 92 11.51 13.49 20.22
C ALA A 92 12.41 14.21 19.21
N HIS A 93 13.09 15.27 19.67
CA HIS A 93 14.05 15.99 18.84
C HIS A 93 15.36 15.22 18.69
N GLY A 94 15.84 15.09 17.46
CA GLY A 94 17.15 14.51 17.16
C GLY A 94 17.17 13.74 15.85
N PHE A 95 18.35 13.29 15.46
CA PHE A 95 18.54 12.52 14.24
C PHE A 95 17.90 11.13 14.31
N VAL A 96 18.01 10.42 15.45
CA VAL A 96 17.54 9.04 15.58
C VAL A 96 16.01 8.88 15.42
N PRO A 97 15.16 9.70 16.06
CA PRO A 97 13.70 9.65 15.84
C PRO A 97 13.29 9.92 14.40
N VAL A 98 13.93 10.89 13.74
CA VAL A 98 13.69 11.24 12.33
C VAL A 98 14.08 10.07 11.43
N LEU A 99 15.28 9.53 11.62
CA LEU A 99 15.77 8.37 10.88
C LEU A 99 14.81 7.17 11.04
N LEU A 100 14.41 6.86 12.27
CA LEU A 100 13.51 5.74 12.55
C LEU A 100 12.13 5.94 11.89
N SER A 101 11.59 7.16 11.94
CA SER A 101 10.33 7.50 11.28
C SER A 101 10.41 7.31 9.76
N ASN A 102 11.49 7.80 9.13
CA ASN A 102 11.72 7.66 7.69
C ASN A 102 11.92 6.19 7.28
N LEU A 103 12.64 5.40 8.09
CA LEU A 103 12.82 3.97 7.86
C LEU A 103 11.50 3.20 7.95
N LEU A 104 10.63 3.53 8.92
CA LEU A 104 9.29 2.93 9.02
C LEU A 104 8.44 3.27 7.80
N PHE A 105 8.48 4.52 7.33
CA PHE A 105 7.77 4.95 6.13
C PHE A 105 8.27 4.22 4.88
N MET A 106 9.59 4.18 4.70
CA MET A 106 10.23 3.49 3.59
C MET A 106 9.92 1.99 3.59
N ALA A 107 9.99 1.34 4.75
CA ALA A 107 9.66 -0.08 4.91
C ALA A 107 8.19 -0.35 4.55
N ALA A 108 7.26 0.46 5.04
CA ALA A 108 5.84 0.27 4.78
C ALA A 108 5.47 0.49 3.31
N ALA A 109 6.00 1.54 2.68
CA ALA A 109 5.79 1.79 1.25
C ALA A 109 6.42 0.69 0.39
N SER A 110 7.63 0.24 0.73
CA SER A 110 8.31 -0.85 0.02
C SER A 110 7.52 -2.15 0.11
N TYR A 111 7.00 -2.47 1.30
CA TYR A 111 6.22 -3.68 1.53
C TYR A 111 4.89 -3.66 0.76
N TYR A 112 4.22 -2.51 0.71
CA TYR A 112 3.01 -2.33 -0.08
C TYR A 112 3.25 -2.63 -1.57
N HIS A 113 4.30 -2.05 -2.17
CA HIS A 113 4.62 -2.27 -3.58
C HIS A 113 5.12 -3.69 -3.85
N TYR A 114 5.89 -4.28 -2.94
CA TYR A 114 6.34 -5.66 -3.05
C TYR A 114 5.18 -6.66 -3.05
N LEU A 115 4.19 -6.47 -2.17
CA LEU A 115 2.99 -7.32 -2.17
C LEU A 115 2.10 -7.10 -3.40
N ASN A 116 2.03 -5.88 -3.95
CA ASN A 116 1.36 -5.67 -5.24
C ASN A 116 2.07 -6.46 -6.34
N TYR A 117 3.40 -6.39 -6.41
CA TYR A 117 4.19 -7.18 -7.35
C TYR A 117 3.88 -8.68 -7.21
N LEU A 118 4.00 -9.25 -6.01
CA LEU A 118 3.70 -10.67 -5.78
C LEU A 118 2.26 -11.03 -6.17
N GLY A 119 1.30 -10.14 -5.88
CA GLY A 119 -0.10 -10.33 -6.26
C GLY A 119 -0.29 -10.40 -7.79
N TYR A 120 0.43 -9.62 -8.58
CA TYR A 120 0.29 -9.69 -10.04
C TYR A 120 1.20 -10.75 -10.69
N ASP A 121 2.34 -11.05 -10.08
CA ASP A 121 3.35 -12.00 -10.60
C ASP A 121 2.85 -13.46 -10.64
N VAL A 122 1.89 -13.81 -9.78
CA VAL A 122 1.26 -15.14 -9.81
C VAL A 122 0.37 -15.38 -11.02
N LEU A 123 0.02 -14.33 -11.77
CA LEU A 123 -0.81 -14.44 -12.97
C LEU A 123 0.08 -14.73 -14.19
N PRO A 124 0.05 -15.96 -14.75
CA PRO A 124 1.01 -16.37 -15.77
C PRO A 124 0.83 -15.67 -17.12
N PHE A 125 -0.30 -15.00 -17.34
CA PHE A 125 -0.61 -14.25 -18.55
C PHE A 125 -0.18 -12.77 -18.48
N LEU A 126 0.43 -12.35 -17.37
CA LEU A 126 1.03 -11.03 -17.23
C LEU A 126 2.55 -11.13 -17.41
N GLU A 127 3.09 -10.34 -18.32
CA GLU A 127 4.52 -10.10 -18.46
C GLU A 127 4.92 -8.79 -17.77
N ARG A 128 6.21 -8.66 -17.45
CA ARG A 128 6.82 -7.40 -16.94
C ARG A 128 6.15 -6.84 -15.68
N THR A 129 5.62 -7.71 -14.83
CA THR A 129 5.07 -7.38 -13.50
C THR A 129 6.09 -6.68 -12.60
N THR A 130 7.39 -6.80 -12.87
CA THR A 130 8.48 -6.09 -12.18
C THR A 130 8.35 -4.57 -12.18
N LEU A 131 7.53 -3.98 -13.07
CA LEU A 131 7.19 -2.55 -13.03
C LEU A 131 6.54 -2.14 -11.70
N PHE A 132 5.81 -3.03 -11.03
CA PHE A 132 5.24 -2.77 -9.70
C PHE A 132 6.30 -2.57 -8.61
N LEU A 133 7.55 -2.98 -8.84
CA LEU A 133 8.67 -2.76 -7.91
C LEU A 133 9.34 -1.39 -8.09
N TYR A 134 9.16 -0.71 -9.22
CA TYR A 134 9.84 0.57 -9.49
C TYR A 134 9.55 1.69 -8.48
N PRO A 135 8.32 1.83 -7.95
CA PRO A 135 8.07 2.78 -6.87
C PRO A 135 8.95 2.57 -5.63
N ILE A 136 9.42 1.35 -5.36
CA ILE A 136 10.34 1.08 -4.24
C ILE A 136 11.64 1.87 -4.45
N SER A 137 12.23 1.80 -5.64
CA SER A 137 13.44 2.57 -5.98
C SER A 137 13.22 4.08 -5.83
N VAL A 138 12.04 4.57 -6.22
CA VAL A 138 11.67 5.99 -6.05
C VAL A 138 11.62 6.37 -4.57
N VAL A 139 11.03 5.53 -3.72
CA VAL A 139 10.99 5.75 -2.26
C VAL A 139 12.40 5.81 -1.69
N PHE A 140 13.31 4.92 -2.09
CA PHE A 140 14.71 4.95 -1.64
C PHE A 140 15.46 6.22 -2.05
N VAL A 141 15.22 6.72 -3.27
CA VAL A 141 15.89 7.93 -3.78
C VAL A 141 15.33 9.20 -3.16
N LEU A 142 14.02 9.26 -2.96
CA LEU A 142 13.35 10.46 -2.45
C LEU A 142 13.32 10.55 -0.92
N SER A 143 13.54 9.45 -0.20
CA SER A 143 13.51 9.47 1.26
C SER A 143 14.72 10.27 1.79
N PRO A 144 14.48 11.41 2.48
CA PRO A 144 15.56 12.13 3.12
C PRO A 144 15.99 11.34 4.35
N ILE A 145 17.18 10.73 4.31
CA ILE A 145 17.82 10.12 5.48
C ILE A 145 18.41 11.21 6.36
#